data_AF-A0A0C2JMP9-F1
#
_entry.id   AF-A0A0C2JMP9-F1
#
_cell.length_a   1.000
_cell.length_b   1.000
_cell.length_c   1.000
_cell.angle_alpha   90.00
_cell.angle_beta   90.00
_cell.angle_gamma   90.00
#
_symmetry.space_group_name_H-M   'P 1'
#
loop_
_entity.id
_entity.type
_entity.pdbx_description
1 polymer ?
#
loop_
_entity_poly.entity_id
_entity_poly.type
_entity_poly.pdbx_seq_one_letter_code
_entity_poly.pdbx_strand_id
1 'polypeptide(L)'
;MIFWCFIPCLFVLKVGSFEEESDITFGPFFWSYQEEPTGYENVTGFFRTFQVMYGIALFSLAACPILAIVGFSKKSRRKRLSIAIMGFTLYYAVFSCVYTAQFWLSYAKNTFIFVENTPLQGFVFDSKLFSFPYPLYVVWFITISLFCLGAVVWVHKFDDELPQKIPSQEEFSHE
;
A
#
# COMPACT_ATOMS: atom_id res chain seq x y z
N MET A 1 17.45 -9.58 2.97
CA MET A 1 15.97 -9.39 3.00
C MET A 1 15.53 -7.95 3.20
N ILE A 2 16.24 -7.11 3.99
CA ILE A 2 15.87 -5.69 4.21
C ILE A 2 16.04 -4.82 2.94
N PHE A 3 16.88 -5.25 1.98
CA PHE A 3 17.15 -4.50 0.75
C PHE A 3 15.95 -4.41 -0.21
N TRP A 4 15.03 -5.40 -0.17
CA TRP A 4 13.78 -5.38 -0.95
C TRP A 4 12.78 -4.32 -0.46
N CYS A 5 13.00 -3.71 0.71
CA CYS A 5 12.18 -2.61 1.20
C CYS A 5 12.47 -1.27 0.50
N PHE A 6 13.61 -1.13 -0.20
CA PHE A 6 14.08 0.18 -0.68
C PHE A 6 13.98 0.38 -2.19
N ILE A 7 13.84 -0.69 -2.97
CA ILE A 7 13.57 -0.58 -4.41
C ILE A 7 12.17 -1.15 -4.64
N PRO A 8 11.12 -0.32 -4.52
CA PRO A 8 9.77 -0.75 -4.80
C PRO A 8 9.65 -0.99 -6.29
N CYS A 9 10.00 -2.20 -6.72
CA CYS A 9 9.60 -2.72 -8.00
C CYS A 9 8.06 -2.81 -7.99
N LEU A 10 7.42 -2.16 -8.96
CA LEU A 10 6.00 -2.32 -9.25
C LEU A 10 5.84 -3.41 -10.29
N PHE A 11 6.58 -3.29 -11.40
CA PHE A 11 6.46 -4.19 -12.53
C PHE A 11 7.83 -4.76 -12.91
N VAL A 12 7.84 -6.00 -13.38
CA VAL A 12 9.03 -6.65 -13.96
C VAL A 12 8.68 -7.05 -15.38
N LEU A 13 9.52 -6.65 -16.32
CA LEU A 13 9.45 -7.07 -17.71
C LEU A 13 10.67 -7.94 -18.00
N LYS A 14 10.43 -9.17 -18.45
CA LYS A 14 11.49 -10.07 -18.93
C LYS A 14 11.87 -9.68 -20.35
N VAL A 15 13.16 -9.61 -20.63
CA VAL A 15 13.71 -9.17 -21.90
C VAL A 15 14.87 -10.06 -22.31
N GLY A 16 14.85 -10.58 -23.55
CA GLY A 16 15.90 -11.43 -24.11
C GLY A 16 15.39 -12.77 -24.64
N SER A 17 16.25 -13.52 -25.32
CA SER A 17 16.04 -14.94 -25.65
C SER A 17 16.58 -15.81 -24.51
N PHE A 18 16.21 -17.10 -24.48
CA PHE A 18 16.48 -18.04 -23.38
C PHE A 18 17.91 -18.08 -22.80
N GLU A 19 18.94 -17.64 -23.54
CA GLU A 19 20.34 -17.62 -23.07
C GLU A 19 20.80 -16.25 -22.52
N GLU A 20 20.09 -15.16 -22.80
CA GLU A 20 20.40 -13.79 -22.32
C GLU A 20 19.16 -13.13 -21.69
N GLU A 21 18.44 -13.88 -20.85
CA GLU A 21 17.28 -13.34 -20.14
C GLU A 21 17.72 -12.30 -19.10
N SER A 22 17.20 -11.09 -19.25
CA SER A 22 17.45 -9.95 -18.37
C SER A 22 16.12 -9.32 -17.95
N ASP A 23 16.08 -8.79 -16.73
CA ASP A 23 14.87 -8.18 -16.19
C ASP A 23 14.98 -6.66 -16.23
N ILE A 24 13.96 -6.00 -16.77
CA ILE A 24 13.73 -4.57 -16.55
C ILE A 24 12.76 -4.44 -15.37
N THR A 25 13.20 -3.77 -14.32
CA THR A 25 12.34 -3.50 -13.17
C THR A 25 11.85 -2.06 -13.20
N PHE A 26 10.55 -1.87 -13.06
CA PHE A 26 9.91 -0.56 -13.04
C PHE A 26 9.39 -0.27 -11.65
N GLY A 27 9.96 0.73 -10.99
CA GLY A 27 9.44 1.28 -9.76
C GLY A 27 8.58 2.52 -9.99
N PRO A 28 8.08 3.15 -8.92
CA PRO A 28 7.26 4.35 -9.01
C PRO A 28 8.06 5.51 -9.59
N PHE A 29 9.30 5.74 -9.16
CA PHE A 29 10.08 6.94 -9.55
C PHE A 29 11.25 6.66 -10.49
N PHE A 30 11.71 5.41 -10.51
CA PHE A 30 12.85 4.97 -11.31
C PHE A 30 12.51 3.62 -11.94
N TRP A 31 13.17 3.30 -13.04
CA TRP A 31 13.25 1.96 -13.59
C TRP A 31 14.72 1.54 -13.64
N SER A 32 15.01 0.26 -13.72
CA SER A 32 16.39 -0.21 -13.87
C SER A 32 16.49 -1.36 -14.85
N TYR A 33 17.58 -1.35 -15.61
CA TYR A 33 17.99 -2.44 -16.49
C TYR A 33 19.44 -2.78 -16.13
N GLN A 34 19.73 -4.06 -15.93
CA GLN A 34 21.07 -4.52 -15.49
C GLN A 34 21.58 -3.76 -14.25
N GLU A 35 20.68 -3.51 -13.29
CA GLU A 35 20.97 -2.80 -12.03
C GLU A 35 21.30 -1.30 -12.15
N GLU A 36 21.22 -0.70 -13.34
CA GLU A 36 21.41 0.74 -13.51
C GLU A 36 20.08 1.51 -13.34
N PRO A 37 19.88 2.27 -12.24
CA PRO A 37 18.65 3.01 -12.02
C PRO A 37 18.60 4.25 -12.92
N THR A 38 17.51 4.36 -13.69
CA THR A 38 17.23 5.45 -14.59
C THR A 38 15.91 6.14 -14.21
N GLY A 39 15.91 7.47 -14.21
CA GLY A 39 14.72 8.27 -13.98
C GLY A 39 13.73 8.18 -15.15
N TYR A 40 12.46 8.44 -14.87
CA TYR A 40 11.47 8.57 -15.93
C TYR A 40 11.53 9.96 -16.57
N GLU A 41 11.81 10.03 -17.88
CA GLU A 41 11.78 11.29 -18.63
C GLU A 41 10.35 11.67 -19.04
N ASN A 42 9.63 10.73 -19.66
CA ASN A 42 8.27 10.92 -20.17
C ASN A 42 7.37 9.74 -19.80
N VAL A 43 6.42 9.98 -18.90
CA VAL A 43 5.42 8.98 -18.45
C VAL A 43 4.02 9.51 -18.69
N THR A 44 3.08 8.60 -18.86
CA THR A 44 1.66 8.96 -19.01
C THR A 44 1.15 9.77 -17.81
N GLY A 45 0.19 10.67 -18.05
CA GLY A 45 -0.44 11.44 -16.98
C GLY A 45 -1.05 10.55 -15.90
N PHE A 46 -1.62 9.41 -16.30
CA PHE A 46 -2.13 8.39 -15.39
C PHE A 46 -1.03 7.82 -14.48
N PHE A 47 0.16 7.52 -15.01
CA PHE A 47 1.27 7.05 -14.20
C PHE A 47 1.82 8.12 -13.26
N ARG A 48 1.82 9.40 -13.65
CA ARG A 48 2.16 10.50 -12.71
C ARG A 48 1.18 10.56 -11.54
N THR A 49 -0.11 10.41 -11.80
CA THR A 49 -1.11 10.31 -10.72
C THR A 49 -0.83 9.09 -9.84
N PHE A 50 -0.47 7.96 -10.45
CA PHE A 50 -0.09 6.75 -9.73
C PHE A 50 1.13 6.96 -8.80
N GLN A 51 2.16 7.68 -9.26
CA GLN A 51 3.34 8.05 -8.47
C GLN A 51 2.98 8.88 -7.23
N VAL A 52 2.10 9.87 -7.38
CA VAL A 52 1.61 10.69 -6.26
C VAL A 52 0.81 9.83 -5.28
N MET A 53 -0.08 8.98 -5.81
CA MET A 53 -0.88 8.07 -4.98
C MET A 53 0.01 7.11 -4.19
N TYR A 54 1.07 6.60 -4.81
CA TYR A 54 2.06 5.73 -4.17
C TYR A 54 2.74 6.43 -2.98
N GLY A 55 3.15 7.70 -3.13
CA GLY A 55 3.74 8.47 -2.02
C GLY A 55 2.79 8.63 -0.84
N ILE A 56 1.52 8.94 -1.09
CA ILE A 56 0.49 9.04 -0.04
C ILE A 56 0.18 7.68 0.58
N ALA A 57 0.19 6.60 -0.22
CA ALA A 57 0.00 5.23 0.25
C ALA A 57 1.13 4.79 1.20
N LEU A 58 2.40 5.10 0.87
CA LEU A 58 3.53 4.87 1.77
C LEU A 58 3.40 5.65 3.08
N PHE A 59 3.02 6.92 3.01
CA PHE A 59 2.76 7.71 4.20
C PHE A 59 1.65 7.08 5.06
N SER A 60 0.56 6.66 4.44
CA SER A 60 -0.58 6.01 5.10
C SER A 60 -0.14 4.71 5.78
N LEU A 61 0.68 3.89 5.10
CA LEU A 61 1.24 2.66 5.62
C LEU A 61 2.11 2.88 6.86
N ALA A 62 2.93 3.94 6.87
CA ALA A 62 3.75 4.29 8.02
C ALA A 62 2.92 4.90 9.17
N ALA A 63 1.92 5.72 8.85
CA ALA A 63 1.09 6.40 9.84
C ALA A 63 0.17 5.43 10.59
N CYS A 64 -0.42 4.43 9.92
CA CYS A 64 -1.40 3.52 10.53
C CYS A 64 -0.88 2.78 11.78
N PRO A 65 0.30 2.11 11.77
CA PRO A 65 0.85 1.47 12.96
C PRO A 65 1.11 2.46 14.10
N ILE A 66 1.63 3.65 13.80
CA ILE A 66 1.88 4.71 14.80
C ILE A 66 0.57 5.13 15.46
N LEU A 67 -0.47 5.40 14.65
CA LEU A 67 -1.79 5.77 15.15
C LEU A 67 -2.45 4.64 15.92
N ALA A 68 -2.26 3.39 15.52
CA ALA A 68 -2.75 2.23 16.24
C ALA A 68 -2.12 2.14 17.63
N ILE A 69 -0.78 2.22 17.73
CA ILE A 69 -0.05 2.22 19.01
C ILE A 69 -0.56 3.35 19.92
N VAL A 70 -0.64 4.58 19.41
CA VAL A 70 -1.16 5.72 20.18
C VAL A 70 -2.62 5.51 20.59
N GLY A 71 -3.42 4.92 19.72
CA GLY A 71 -4.83 4.59 19.97
C GLY A 71 -5.02 3.55 21.06
N PHE A 72 -4.11 2.58 21.16
CA PHE A 72 -4.07 1.61 22.25
C PHE A 72 -3.61 2.24 23.57
N SER A 73 -2.63 3.17 23.54
CA SER A 73 -2.13 3.82 24.76
C SER A 73 -3.08 4.86 25.36
N LYS A 74 -3.91 5.54 24.55
CA LYS A 74 -4.77 6.65 25.02
C LYS A 74 -6.25 6.39 24.74
N LYS A 75 -6.95 5.83 25.75
CA LYS A 75 -8.40 5.51 25.70
C LYS A 75 -9.25 6.67 25.12
N SER A 76 -9.01 7.91 25.56
CA SER A 76 -9.81 9.09 25.16
C SER A 76 -9.74 9.46 23.67
N ARG A 77 -8.71 9.01 22.93
CA ARG A 77 -8.53 9.33 21.51
C ARG A 77 -8.76 8.14 20.58
N ARG A 78 -9.05 6.96 21.13
CA ARG A 78 -9.15 5.70 20.37
C ARG A 78 -10.11 5.78 19.19
N LYS A 79 -11.35 6.26 19.42
CA LYS A 79 -12.38 6.36 18.37
C LYS A 79 -11.92 7.24 17.21
N ARG A 80 -11.34 8.42 17.50
CA ARG A 80 -10.84 9.34 16.46
C ARG A 80 -9.67 8.74 15.68
N LEU A 81 -8.75 8.07 16.38
CA LEU A 81 -7.60 7.41 15.75
C LEU A 81 -8.01 6.21 14.90
N SER A 82 -9.00 5.44 15.35
CA SER A 82 -9.58 4.35 14.55
C SER A 82 -10.24 4.87 13.27
N ILE A 83 -11.04 5.95 13.34
CA ILE A 83 -11.60 6.61 12.14
C ILE A 83 -10.47 7.03 11.18
N ALA A 84 -9.39 7.62 11.70
CA ALA A 84 -8.26 8.04 10.88
C ALA A 84 -7.57 6.85 10.20
N ILE A 85 -7.32 5.75 10.93
CA ILE A 85 -6.76 4.51 10.38
C ILE A 85 -7.67 3.97 9.28
N MET A 86 -8.98 3.91 9.50
CA MET A 86 -9.94 3.46 8.49
C MET A 86 -9.93 4.34 7.24
N GLY A 87 -9.80 5.66 7.40
CA GLY A 87 -9.64 6.60 6.28
C GLY A 87 -8.36 6.35 5.47
N PHE A 88 -7.23 6.12 6.13
CA PHE A 88 -5.97 5.76 5.48
C PHE A 88 -6.05 4.40 4.78
N THR A 89 -6.69 3.40 5.40
CA THR A 89 -6.94 2.10 4.79
C THR A 89 -7.80 2.23 3.54
N LEU A 90 -8.85 3.05 3.57
CA LEU A 90 -9.68 3.30 2.38
C LEU A 90 -8.86 3.90 1.24
N TYR A 91 -8.02 4.90 1.55
CA TYR A 91 -7.13 5.48 0.55
C TYR A 91 -6.16 4.44 -0.02
N TYR A 92 -5.57 3.61 0.85
CA TYR A 92 -4.67 2.53 0.43
C TYR A 92 -5.41 1.49 -0.44
N ALA A 93 -6.68 1.18 -0.14
CA ALA A 93 -7.52 0.31 -0.96
C ALA A 93 -7.80 0.92 -2.35
N VAL A 94 -8.07 2.22 -2.43
CA VAL A 94 -8.21 2.92 -3.72
C VAL A 94 -6.91 2.82 -4.52
N PHE A 95 -5.76 3.02 -3.88
CA PHE A 95 -4.45 2.80 -4.51
C PHE A 95 -4.30 1.36 -5.02
N SER A 96 -4.62 0.35 -4.22
CA SER A 96 -4.58 -1.07 -4.61
C SER A 96 -5.46 -1.36 -5.83
N CYS A 97 -6.66 -0.78 -5.88
CA CYS A 97 -7.57 -0.88 -7.02
C CYS A 97 -7.00 -0.22 -8.28
N VAL A 98 -6.50 1.01 -8.18
CA VAL A 98 -5.88 1.73 -9.30
C VAL A 98 -4.66 0.98 -9.80
N TYR A 99 -3.86 0.41 -8.90
CA TYR A 99 -2.70 -0.41 -9.26
C TYR A 99 -3.10 -1.67 -10.03
N THR A 100 -4.12 -2.37 -9.54
CA THR A 100 -4.70 -3.55 -10.20
C THR A 100 -5.25 -3.18 -11.59
N ALA A 101 -5.98 -2.06 -11.69
CA ALA A 101 -6.51 -1.58 -12.95
C ALA A 101 -5.40 -1.22 -13.95
N GLN A 102 -4.32 -0.58 -13.49
CA GLN A 102 -3.16 -0.25 -14.31
C GLN A 102 -2.48 -1.50 -14.86
N PHE A 103 -2.30 -2.51 -14.02
CA PHE A 103 -1.76 -3.80 -14.43
C PHE A 103 -2.63 -4.43 -15.54
N TRP A 104 -3.94 -4.53 -15.31
CA TRP A 104 -4.87 -5.11 -16.28
C TRP A 104 -4.94 -4.32 -17.58
N LEU A 105 -4.93 -2.99 -17.51
CA LEU A 105 -4.90 -2.11 -18.69
C LEU A 105 -3.62 -2.34 -19.50
N SER A 106 -2.46 -2.40 -18.82
CA SER A 106 -1.16 -2.62 -19.46
C SER A 106 -1.10 -4.00 -20.13
N TYR A 107 -1.64 -5.02 -19.45
CA TYR A 107 -1.76 -6.37 -19.98
C TYR A 107 -2.68 -6.44 -21.20
N ALA A 108 -3.86 -5.82 -21.14
CA ALA A 108 -4.87 -5.91 -22.20
C ALA A 108 -4.52 -5.10 -23.46
N LYS A 109 -3.89 -3.93 -23.31
CA LYS A 109 -3.60 -3.01 -24.43
C LYS A 109 -2.24 -3.22 -25.08
N ASN A 110 -1.36 -4.05 -24.51
CA ASN A 110 0.06 -4.13 -24.90
C ASN A 110 0.78 -2.77 -24.91
N THR A 111 0.27 -1.79 -24.18
CA THR A 111 0.87 -0.47 -24.01
C THR A 111 1.32 -0.33 -22.58
N PHE A 112 2.59 -0.03 -22.36
CA PHE A 112 3.14 0.14 -21.03
C PHE A 112 3.09 1.61 -20.57
N ILE A 113 3.73 1.91 -19.44
CA ILE A 113 3.74 3.19 -18.71
C ILE A 113 4.16 4.42 -19.56
N PHE A 114 4.75 4.18 -20.72
CA PHE A 114 5.29 5.18 -21.63
C PHE A 114 4.22 5.74 -22.57
N VAL A 115 4.39 7.01 -22.95
CA VAL A 115 3.54 7.64 -23.96
C VAL A 115 3.78 6.94 -25.30
N GLU A 116 2.70 6.66 -26.04
CA GLU A 116 2.75 6.07 -27.38
C GLU A 116 3.86 6.76 -28.20
N ASN A 117 4.88 5.99 -28.61
CA ASN A 117 6.08 6.37 -29.39
C ASN A 117 7.41 6.66 -28.67
N THR A 118 7.57 6.43 -27.36
CA THR A 118 8.91 6.23 -26.79
C THR A 118 9.20 4.74 -26.64
N PRO A 119 9.78 4.07 -27.66
CA PRO A 119 10.36 2.76 -27.42
C PRO A 119 11.40 2.90 -26.31
N LEU A 120 11.27 2.09 -25.26
CA LEU A 120 12.38 1.80 -24.36
C LEU A 120 13.52 1.31 -25.25
N GLN A 121 14.45 2.19 -25.63
CA GLN A 121 15.67 1.94 -26.41
C GLN A 121 15.75 0.55 -27.10
N GLY A 122 14.90 0.29 -28.09
CA GLY A 122 14.95 -0.95 -28.91
C GLY A 122 14.14 -2.16 -28.42
N PHE A 123 13.36 -2.06 -27.35
CA PHE A 123 12.53 -3.15 -26.84
C PHE A 123 11.08 -3.07 -27.35
N VAL A 124 10.60 -4.17 -27.94
CA VAL A 124 9.19 -4.36 -28.27
C VAL A 124 8.50 -4.99 -27.06
N PHE A 125 7.51 -4.30 -26.50
CA PHE A 125 6.73 -4.82 -25.38
C PHE A 125 5.85 -5.99 -25.82
N ASP A 126 5.99 -7.14 -25.17
CA ASP A 126 5.09 -8.29 -25.31
C ASP A 126 4.46 -8.60 -23.94
N SER A 127 3.12 -8.58 -23.86
CA SER A 127 2.39 -8.91 -22.62
C SER A 127 2.62 -10.34 -22.13
N LYS A 128 3.06 -11.25 -23.00
CA LYS A 128 3.46 -12.61 -22.60
C LYS A 128 4.72 -12.65 -21.76
N LEU A 129 5.56 -11.62 -21.86
CA LEU A 129 6.77 -11.44 -21.04
C LEU A 129 6.48 -10.77 -19.70
N PHE A 130 5.22 -10.36 -19.50
CA PHE A 130 4.79 -9.69 -18.30
C PHE A 130 4.46 -10.71 -17.21
N SER A 131 5.40 -10.89 -16.28
CA SER A 131 5.15 -11.73 -15.10
C SER A 131 4.12 -11.06 -14.20
N PHE A 132 3.25 -11.87 -13.57
CA PHE A 132 2.29 -11.32 -12.62
C PHE A 132 3.06 -10.63 -11.48
N PRO A 133 2.79 -9.35 -11.18
CA PRO A 133 3.61 -8.59 -10.25
C PRO A 133 3.34 -9.06 -8.81
N TYR A 134 4.29 -9.77 -8.21
CA TYR A 134 4.29 -10.07 -6.78
C TYR A 134 3.96 -8.87 -5.88
N PRO A 135 4.42 -7.63 -6.16
CA PRO A 135 4.04 -6.44 -5.40
C PRO A 135 2.53 -6.21 -5.31
N LEU A 136 1.75 -6.63 -6.32
CA LEU A 136 0.30 -6.49 -6.31
C LEU A 136 -0.37 -7.33 -5.21
N TYR A 137 0.08 -8.58 -5.02
CA TYR A 137 -0.39 -9.42 -3.91
C TYR A 137 -0.04 -8.79 -2.56
N VAL A 138 1.20 -8.32 -2.42
CA VAL A 138 1.69 -7.68 -1.18
C VAL A 138 0.83 -6.46 -0.83
N VAL A 139 0.55 -5.61 -1.81
CA VAL A 139 -0.30 -4.42 -1.63
C VAL A 139 -1.71 -4.79 -1.15
N TRP A 140 -2.33 -5.84 -1.71
CA TRP A 140 -3.64 -6.32 -1.23
C TRP A 140 -3.58 -6.91 0.18
N PHE A 141 -2.56 -7.72 0.50
CA PHE A 141 -2.37 -8.25 1.85
C PHE A 141 -2.18 -7.14 2.89
N ILE A 142 -1.40 -6.11 2.57
CA ILE A 142 -1.24 -4.93 3.42
C ILE A 142 -2.58 -4.22 3.60
N THR A 143 -3.36 -4.03 2.52
CA THR A 143 -4.68 -3.39 2.57
C THR A 143 -5.61 -4.10 3.56
N ILE A 144 -5.72 -5.42 3.44
CA ILE A 144 -6.56 -6.26 4.31
C ILE A 144 -6.05 -6.18 5.75
N SER A 145 -4.72 -6.24 5.96
CA SER A 145 -4.11 -6.15 7.29
C SER A 145 -4.41 -4.81 7.97
N LEU A 146 -4.30 -3.70 7.24
CA LEU A 146 -4.63 -2.36 7.75
C LEU A 146 -6.13 -2.21 8.04
N PHE A 147 -6.99 -2.82 7.24
CA PHE A 147 -8.43 -2.88 7.50
C PHE A 147 -8.74 -3.64 8.80
N CYS A 148 -8.18 -4.83 8.96
CA CYS A 148 -8.30 -5.62 10.19
C CYS A 148 -7.78 -4.85 11.40
N LEU A 149 -6.62 -4.18 11.27
CA LEU A 149 -6.06 -3.35 12.34
C LEU A 149 -7.01 -2.22 12.74
N GLY A 150 -7.55 -1.47 11.77
CA GLY A 150 -8.53 -0.42 12.02
C GLY A 150 -9.79 -0.93 12.71
N ALA A 151 -10.31 -2.07 12.25
CA ALA A 151 -11.47 -2.75 12.83
C ALA A 151 -11.23 -3.23 14.26
N VAL A 152 -10.06 -3.81 14.56
CA VAL A 152 -9.70 -4.24 15.93
C VAL A 152 -9.61 -3.03 16.87
N VAL A 153 -8.99 -1.93 16.43
CA VAL A 153 -8.94 -0.69 17.21
C VAL A 153 -10.35 -0.11 17.42
N TRP A 154 -11.27 -0.30 16.47
CA TRP A 154 -12.66 0.14 16.58
C TRP A 154 -13.49 -0.70 17.55
N VAL A 155 -13.45 -2.03 17.38
CA VAL A 155 -14.32 -2.99 18.07
C VAL A 155 -13.97 -3.17 19.53
N HIS A 156 -12.69 -3.05 19.89
CA HIS A 156 -12.32 -3.04 21.29
C HIS A 156 -12.91 -1.79 21.98
N LYS A 157 -14.12 -1.94 22.54
CA LYS A 157 -14.64 -1.09 23.59
C LYS A 157 -13.89 -1.42 24.87
N PHE A 158 -13.00 -0.55 25.32
CA PHE A 158 -12.53 -0.57 26.73
C PHE A 158 -13.42 0.31 27.61
N ASP A 159 -14.58 0.75 27.10
CA ASP A 159 -15.52 1.64 27.79
C ASP A 159 -16.41 0.88 28.80
N ASP A 160 -16.35 -0.45 28.86
CA ASP A 160 -17.11 -1.25 29.84
C ASP A 160 -16.25 -1.63 31.07
N GLU A 161 -15.33 -0.76 31.50
CA GLU A 161 -14.97 -0.72 32.91
C GLU A 161 -16.18 -0.12 33.64
N LEU A 162 -17.14 -0.99 33.97
CA LEU A 162 -18.23 -0.73 34.90
C LEU A 162 -17.66 0.11 36.06
N PRO A 163 -18.21 1.31 36.36
CA PRO A 163 -17.97 1.87 37.66
C PRO A 163 -18.56 0.85 38.63
N GLN A 164 -17.71 0.03 39.25
CA GLN A 164 -18.00 -0.52 40.56
C GLN A 164 -18.19 0.71 41.45
N LYS A 165 -19.41 1.25 41.45
CA LYS A 165 -19.99 1.87 42.63
C LYS A 165 -19.87 0.77 43.68
N ILE A 166 -18.79 0.80 44.43
CA ILE A 166 -18.76 0.21 45.76
C ILE A 166 -19.93 0.92 46.45
N PRO A 167 -21.03 0.24 46.79
CA PRO A 167 -22.04 0.87 47.63
C PRO A 167 -21.31 1.33 48.88
N SER A 168 -21.27 2.64 49.08
CA SER A 168 -20.73 3.25 50.29
C SER A 168 -21.37 2.56 51.48
N GLN A 169 -20.54 2.06 52.38
CA GLN A 169 -20.87 1.35 53.62
C GLN A 169 -21.70 2.18 54.63
N GLU A 170 -22.37 3.26 54.21
CA GLU A 170 -23.07 4.20 55.09
C GLU A 170 -24.52 3.79 55.42
N GLU A 171 -25.05 2.68 54.88
CA GLU A 171 -26.41 2.21 55.23
C GLU A 171 -26.49 1.18 56.38
N PHE A 172 -25.37 0.80 57.01
CA PHE A 172 -25.39 -0.20 58.09
C PHE A 172 -25.17 0.35 59.53
N SER A 173 -25.20 1.68 59.74
CA SER A 173 -25.03 2.26 61.09
C SER A 173 -26.30 2.84 61.73
N HIS A 174 -27.48 2.57 61.17
CA HIS A 174 -28.76 2.97 61.78
C HIS A 174 -29.77 1.81 61.78
N GLU A 175 -29.56 0.84 62.65
CA GLU A 175 -30.64 0.05 63.30
C GLU A 175 -30.15 -0.56 64.62
#